data_AF-A0A0F8ZP57-F1
#
_entry.id   AF-A0A0F8ZP57-F1
#
_cell.length_a   1.000
_cell.length_b   1.000
_cell.length_c   1.000
_cell.angle_alpha   90.00
_cell.angle_beta   90.00
_cell.angle_gamma   90.00
#
_symmetry.space_group_name_H-M   'P 1'
#
loop_
_entity.id
_entity.type
_entity.pdbx_description
1 polymer ?
#
loop_
_entity_poly.entity_id
_entity_poly.type
_entity_poly.pdbx_seq_one_letter_code
_entity_poly.pdbx_strand_id
1 'polypeptide(L)'
;GNPANTPGGHAVKHAFSVRLRIARNKKEEARLKRIDEGGNEIIIGSHANIRIEKNRFGKPVFHTLEIPIYYEAYFPNIEEVIFDTGRQINLITVYNGTFKWGDMKNRIEGKEKFIEYLKSNNLVSKLISDIKKKATEDNIILPTEIVQYKVEPDKNKK
;
A
#
# COMPACT_ATOMS: atom_id res chain seq x y z
N GLY A 1 23.68 -24.04 7.44
CA GLY A 1 23.72 -22.56 7.45
C GLY A 1 23.66 -22.05 6.03
N ASN A 2 23.00 -20.92 5.77
CA ASN A 2 22.92 -20.35 4.42
C ASN A 2 24.28 -19.75 4.01
N PRO A 3 24.93 -20.24 2.93
CA PRO A 3 26.28 -19.79 2.54
C PRO A 3 26.30 -18.43 1.82
N ALA A 4 25.13 -17.81 1.55
CA ALA A 4 25.06 -16.54 0.83
C ALA A 4 25.60 -15.37 1.70
N ASN A 5 26.81 -14.90 1.38
CA ASN A 5 27.37 -13.67 1.93
C ASN A 5 27.40 -12.56 0.87
N THR A 6 27.31 -11.30 1.32
CA THR A 6 27.51 -10.13 0.45
C THR A 6 28.99 -10.06 0.04
N PRO A 7 29.30 -9.79 -1.25
CA PRO A 7 30.68 -9.54 -1.68
C PRO A 7 31.27 -8.30 -0.96
N GLY A 8 32.60 -8.25 -0.80
CA GLY A 8 33.29 -7.15 -0.09
C GLY A 8 33.73 -7.49 1.35
N GLY A 9 33.63 -8.76 1.76
CA GLY A 9 34.18 -9.26 3.03
C GLY A 9 33.39 -8.85 4.28
N HIS A 10 33.90 -9.22 5.45
CA HIS A 10 33.20 -9.01 6.72
C HIS A 10 33.18 -7.54 7.18
N ALA A 11 34.17 -6.73 6.81
CA ALA A 11 34.26 -5.32 7.22
C ALA A 11 33.01 -4.53 6.84
N VAL A 12 32.52 -4.73 5.62
CA VAL A 12 31.31 -4.11 5.07
C VAL A 12 30.07 -4.44 5.92
N LYS A 13 29.94 -5.68 6.40
CA LYS A 13 28.84 -6.11 7.29
C LYS A 13 28.87 -5.37 8.63
N HIS A 14 30.05 -5.05 9.15
CA HIS A 14 30.19 -4.32 10.42
C HIS A 14 29.99 -2.81 10.25
N ALA A 15 30.40 -2.24 9.11
CA ALA A 15 30.27 -0.83 8.80
C ALA A 15 28.80 -0.36 8.69
N PHE A 16 27.92 -1.14 8.05
CA PHE A 16 26.53 -0.70 7.85
C PHE A 16 25.69 -0.69 9.12
N SER A 17 24.90 0.36 9.33
CA SER A 17 23.97 0.45 10.47
C SER A 17 22.68 -0.34 10.28
N VAL A 18 22.20 -0.47 9.04
CA VAL A 18 21.03 -1.26 8.66
C VAL A 18 21.41 -2.16 7.49
N ARG A 19 20.98 -3.43 7.51
CA ARG A 19 21.13 -4.37 6.38
C ARG A 19 19.79 -4.98 6.04
N LEU A 20 19.41 -4.83 4.78
CA LEU A 20 18.18 -5.35 4.20
C LEU A 20 18.54 -6.47 3.23
N ARG A 21 17.86 -7.61 3.37
CA ARG A 21 17.89 -8.68 2.39
C ARG A 21 16.60 -8.63 1.59
N ILE A 22 16.72 -8.31 0.32
CA ILE A 22 15.61 -8.26 -0.62
C ILE A 22 15.67 -9.53 -1.48
N ALA A 23 14.56 -10.27 -1.55
CA ALA A 23 14.43 -11.44 -2.39
C ALA A 23 13.12 -11.36 -3.17
N ARG A 24 13.19 -11.58 -4.49
CA ARG A 24 12.00 -11.65 -5.33
C ARG A 24 11.09 -12.79 -4.86
N ASN A 25 9.81 -12.51 -4.68
CA ASN A 25 8.84 -13.56 -4.40
C ASN A 25 8.57 -14.32 -5.71
N LYS A 26 8.85 -15.62 -5.73
CA LYS A 26 8.71 -16.46 -6.94
C LYS A 26 7.30 -17.03 -7.12
N LYS A 27 6.43 -16.88 -6.11
CA LYS A 27 5.04 -17.35 -6.18
C LYS A 27 4.30 -16.63 -7.31
N GLU A 28 3.47 -17.35 -8.06
CA GLU A 28 2.68 -16.74 -9.15
C GLU A 28 1.67 -15.72 -8.63
N GLU A 29 1.09 -15.96 -7.46
CA GLU A 29 0.18 -15.04 -6.75
C GLU A 29 0.84 -13.69 -6.40
N ALA A 30 2.17 -13.67 -6.28
CA ALA A 30 2.91 -12.47 -5.94
C ALA A 30 3.17 -11.57 -7.17
N ARG A 31 2.85 -12.03 -8.39
CA ARG A 31 2.97 -11.24 -9.61
C ARG A 31 1.82 -10.25 -9.68
N LEU A 32 2.16 -8.99 -9.91
CA LEU A 32 1.19 -7.94 -10.15
C LEU A 32 0.83 -7.99 -11.63
N LYS A 33 -0.45 -8.25 -11.92
CA LYS A 33 -1.00 -8.32 -13.26
C LYS A 33 -2.00 -7.19 -13.46
N ARG A 34 -2.02 -6.62 -14.66
CA ARG A 34 -3.05 -5.70 -15.14
C ARG A 34 -3.70 -6.32 -16.38
N ILE A 35 -5.00 -6.10 -16.52
CA ILE A 35 -5.71 -6.43 -17.75
C ILE A 35 -5.63 -5.19 -18.65
N ASP A 36 -5.10 -5.34 -19.85
CA ASP A 36 -5.05 -4.28 -20.84
C ASP A 36 -6.42 -4.06 -21.51
N GLU A 37 -6.60 -2.96 -22.25
CA GLU A 37 -7.87 -2.65 -22.96
C GLU A 37 -8.29 -3.76 -23.93
N GLY A 38 -7.32 -4.53 -24.46
CA GLY A 38 -7.54 -5.71 -25.28
C GLY A 38 -7.83 -7.01 -24.53
N GLY A 39 -7.99 -6.98 -23.21
CA GLY A 39 -8.29 -8.16 -22.37
C GLY A 39 -7.09 -9.08 -22.07
N ASN A 40 -5.87 -8.68 -22.44
CA ASN A 40 -4.65 -9.45 -22.19
C ASN A 40 -4.07 -9.17 -20.79
N GLU A 41 -3.61 -10.22 -20.09
CA GLU A 41 -2.90 -10.06 -18.82
C GLU A 41 -1.44 -9.64 -19.04
N ILE A 42 -1.11 -8.42 -18.65
CA ILE A 42 0.25 -7.89 -18.66
C ILE A 42 0.83 -7.91 -17.25
N ILE A 43 2.07 -8.40 -17.11
CA ILE A 43 2.78 -8.42 -15.83
C ILE A 43 3.41 -7.05 -15.59
N ILE A 44 2.78 -6.25 -14.74
CA ILE A 44 3.24 -4.90 -14.37
C ILE A 44 4.31 -4.91 -13.27
N GLY A 45 4.46 -6.02 -12.54
CA GLY A 45 5.44 -6.13 -11.45
C GLY A 45 5.41 -7.42 -10.67
N SER A 46 6.14 -7.45 -9.55
CA SER A 46 6.15 -8.56 -8.60
C SER A 46 6.39 -8.07 -7.18
N HIS A 47 5.82 -8.75 -6.19
CA HIS A 47 6.20 -8.52 -4.81
C HIS A 47 7.59 -9.07 -4.48
N ALA A 48 8.30 -8.38 -3.60
CA ALA A 48 9.58 -8.78 -3.05
C ALA A 48 9.51 -8.85 -1.53
N ASN A 49 10.13 -9.89 -0.99
CA ASN A 49 10.25 -10.10 0.44
C ASN A 49 11.52 -9.40 0.94
N ILE A 50 11.34 -8.53 1.91
CA ILE A 50 12.41 -7.81 2.60
C ILE A 50 12.51 -8.33 4.02
N ARG A 51 13.71 -8.76 4.39
CA ARG A 51 14.06 -9.10 5.77
C ARG A 51 15.15 -8.17 6.28
N ILE A 52 14.96 -7.65 7.48
CA ILE A 52 15.97 -6.86 8.18
C ILE A 52 16.96 -7.84 8.83
N GLU A 53 18.20 -7.89 8.31
CA GLU A 53 19.26 -8.75 8.88
C GLU A 53 20.05 -8.03 9.98
N LYS A 54 20.14 -6.70 9.91
CA LYS A 54 20.84 -5.87 10.90
C LYS A 54 20.07 -4.57 11.09
N ASN A 55 19.85 -4.19 12.34
CA ASN A 55 19.32 -2.88 12.72
C ASN A 55 20.08 -2.41 13.96
N ARG A 56 20.83 -1.30 13.86
CA ARG A 56 21.54 -0.67 14.99
C ARG A 56 20.70 0.37 15.75
N PHE A 57 19.61 0.85 15.17
CA PHE A 57 18.86 1.99 15.72
C PHE A 57 17.65 1.57 16.55
N GLY A 58 17.16 0.34 16.41
CA GLY A 58 15.94 -0.11 17.05
C GLY A 58 15.93 -1.59 17.41
N LYS A 59 14.80 -2.04 17.96
CA LYS A 59 14.57 -3.44 18.33
C LYS A 59 14.80 -4.35 17.11
N PRO A 60 15.31 -5.58 17.32
CA PRO A 60 15.42 -6.57 16.25
C PRO A 60 14.04 -6.85 15.65
N VAL A 61 13.90 -6.59 14.35
CA VAL A 61 12.67 -6.86 13.60
C VAL A 61 12.85 -8.18 12.86
N PHE A 62 12.16 -9.22 13.33
CA PHE A 62 12.20 -10.55 12.71
C PHE A 62 11.15 -10.74 11.61
N HIS A 63 10.29 -9.75 11.41
CA HIS A 63 9.24 -9.77 10.41
C HIS A 63 9.83 -9.64 9.00
N THR A 64 9.24 -10.39 8.07
CA THR A 64 9.45 -10.20 6.63
C THR A 64 8.38 -9.24 6.14
N LEU A 65 8.80 -8.18 5.45
CA LEU A 65 7.91 -7.23 4.81
C LEU A 65 7.78 -7.61 3.33
N GLU A 66 6.56 -7.68 2.83
CA GLU A 66 6.30 -7.84 1.40
C GLU A 66 6.03 -6.48 0.78
N ILE A 67 6.81 -6.09 -0.24
CA ILE A 67 6.64 -4.82 -0.96
C ILE A 67 6.41 -5.07 -2.45
N PRO A 68 5.55 -4.31 -3.13
CA PRO A 68 5.39 -4.37 -4.58
C PRO A 68 6.61 -3.75 -5.28
N ILE A 69 7.14 -4.39 -6.32
CA ILE A 69 8.13 -3.82 -7.24
C ILE A 69 7.51 -3.80 -8.64
N TYR A 70 7.34 -2.61 -9.20
CA TYR A 70 6.82 -2.41 -10.55
C TYR A 70 7.96 -2.37 -11.56
N TYR A 71 7.78 -3.00 -12.72
CA TYR A 71 8.76 -2.97 -13.82
C TYR A 71 8.55 -1.78 -14.74
N GLU A 72 7.31 -1.30 -14.79
CA GLU A 72 6.90 -0.12 -15.52
C GLU A 72 6.49 0.98 -14.53
N ALA A 73 6.41 2.22 -15.02
CA ALA A 73 5.94 3.34 -14.22
C ALA A 73 4.46 3.13 -13.86
N TYR A 74 4.22 2.52 -12.69
CA TYR A 74 2.90 2.27 -12.15
C TYR A 74 2.71 3.16 -10.92
N PHE A 75 2.09 4.31 -11.14
CA PHE A 75 1.62 5.16 -10.06
C PHE A 75 0.12 4.93 -9.93
N PRO A 76 -0.35 4.10 -8.99
CA PRO A 76 -1.77 3.89 -8.81
C PRO A 76 -2.41 5.21 -8.39
N ASN A 77 -3.60 5.48 -8.93
CA ASN A 77 -4.40 6.61 -8.50
C ASN A 77 -4.66 6.49 -7.00
N ILE A 78 -4.38 7.55 -6.25
CA ILE A 78 -4.50 7.56 -4.79
C ILE A 78 -5.90 7.13 -4.34
N GLU A 79 -6.93 7.46 -5.13
CA GLU A 79 -8.32 7.16 -4.83
C GLU A 79 -8.64 5.68 -4.91
N GLU A 80 -8.03 4.96 -5.86
CA GLU A 80 -8.17 3.50 -5.96
C GLU A 80 -7.49 2.82 -4.77
N VAL A 81 -6.28 3.26 -4.43
CA VAL A 81 -5.54 2.74 -3.28
C VAL A 81 -6.32 2.96 -1.98
N ILE A 82 -6.91 4.14 -1.81
CA ILE A 82 -7.74 4.48 -0.65
C ILE A 82 -8.97 3.59 -0.56
N PHE A 83 -9.64 3.34 -1.69
CA PHE A 83 -10.82 2.47 -1.72
C PHE A 83 -10.45 1.04 -1.34
N ASP A 84 -9.41 0.49 -1.95
CA ASP A 84 -8.99 -0.90 -1.71
C ASP A 84 -8.48 -1.06 -0.25
N THR A 85 -7.70 -0.10 0.24
CA THR A 85 -7.25 -0.07 1.64
C THR A 85 -8.43 0.08 2.61
N GLY A 86 -9.35 0.99 2.33
CA GLY A 86 -10.55 1.24 3.13
C GLY A 86 -11.43 0.00 3.26
N ARG A 87 -11.49 -0.83 2.21
CA ARG A 87 -12.15 -2.13 2.23
C ARG A 87 -11.38 -3.15 3.07
N GLN A 88 -10.06 -3.25 2.91
CA GLN A 88 -9.23 -4.18 3.67
C GLN A 88 -9.31 -3.96 5.18
N ILE A 89 -9.35 -2.69 5.61
CA ILE A 89 -9.48 -2.33 7.03
C ILE A 89 -10.93 -2.33 7.53
N ASN A 90 -11.90 -2.78 6.72
CA ASN A 90 -13.34 -2.76 7.04
C ASN A 90 -13.87 -1.37 7.43
N LEU A 91 -13.35 -0.30 6.84
CA LEU A 91 -13.89 1.07 6.99
C LEU A 91 -14.97 1.34 5.95
N ILE A 92 -14.82 0.76 4.76
CA ILE A 92 -15.81 0.77 3.69
C ILE A 92 -16.60 -0.54 3.77
N THR A 93 -17.90 -0.41 4.01
CA THR A 93 -18.83 -1.56 4.04
C THR A 93 -19.29 -1.90 2.62
N VAL A 94 -19.33 -3.19 2.31
CA VAL A 94 -19.75 -3.72 1.01
C VAL A 94 -21.06 -4.48 1.18
N TYR A 95 -22.08 -4.09 0.41
CA TYR A 95 -23.40 -4.74 0.41
C TYR A 95 -23.87 -4.95 -1.04
N ASN A 96 -23.92 -6.19 -1.52
CA ASN A 96 -24.39 -6.54 -2.87
C ASN A 96 -23.80 -5.63 -3.98
N GLY A 97 -22.49 -5.39 -3.95
CA GLY A 97 -21.82 -4.52 -4.94
C GLY A 97 -21.99 -3.01 -4.71
N THR A 98 -22.70 -2.62 -3.65
CA THR A 98 -22.78 -1.22 -3.19
C THR A 98 -21.80 -0.95 -2.06
N PHE A 99 -21.26 0.26 -2.04
CA PHE A 99 -20.25 0.72 -1.10
C PHE A 99 -20.81 1.83 -0.21
N LYS A 100 -20.51 1.75 1.08
CA LYS A 100 -20.86 2.79 2.05
C LYS A 100 -19.70 3.04 3.01
N TRP A 101 -19.39 4.31 3.20
CA TRP A 101 -18.39 4.78 4.16
C TRP A 101 -19.04 5.70 5.21
N GLY A 102 -18.78 5.43 6.49
CA GLY A 102 -19.30 6.21 7.62
C GLY A 102 -20.82 6.43 7.59
N ASP A 103 -21.24 7.66 7.85
CA ASP A 103 -22.64 8.09 7.93
C ASP A 103 -23.25 8.51 6.59
N MET A 104 -22.69 8.07 5.46
CA MET A 104 -23.30 8.36 4.16
C MET A 104 -24.73 7.80 4.12
N LYS A 105 -25.69 8.69 3.83
CA LYS A 105 -27.12 8.34 3.72
C LYS A 105 -27.37 7.42 2.53
N ASN A 106 -26.65 7.63 1.43
CA ASN A 106 -26.82 6.88 0.19
C ASN A 106 -25.67 5.87 0.04
N ARG A 107 -26.03 4.64 -0.34
CA ARG A 107 -25.07 3.63 -0.79
C ARG A 107 -24.80 3.86 -2.28
N ILE A 108 -23.55 3.71 -2.70
CA ILE A 108 -23.16 3.96 -4.09
C ILE A 108 -22.82 2.63 -4.74
N GLU A 109 -23.41 2.37 -5.90
CA GLU A 109 -23.15 1.15 -6.67
C GLU A 109 -21.90 1.32 -7.54
N GLY A 110 -20.95 0.40 -7.41
CA GLY A 110 -19.73 0.38 -8.24
C GLY A 110 -18.56 1.21 -7.69
N LYS A 111 -17.33 0.76 -8.00
CA LYS A 111 -16.06 1.37 -7.54
C LYS A 111 -15.87 2.77 -8.14
N GLU A 112 -16.08 2.90 -9.45
CA GLU A 112 -15.85 4.15 -10.19
C GLU A 112 -16.76 5.28 -9.70
N LYS A 113 -18.07 5.01 -9.57
CA LYS A 113 -19.04 5.98 -9.05
C LYS A 113 -18.73 6.39 -7.61
N PHE A 114 -18.23 5.47 -6.79
CA PHE A 114 -17.83 5.79 -5.42
C PHE A 114 -16.63 6.74 -5.39
N ILE A 115 -15.62 6.50 -6.24
CA ILE A 115 -14.46 7.38 -6.37
C ILE A 115 -14.88 8.76 -6.90
N GLU A 116 -15.73 8.80 -7.93
CA GLU A 116 -16.26 10.05 -8.49
C GLU A 116 -17.03 10.86 -7.44
N TYR A 117 -17.81 10.18 -6.61
CA TYR A 117 -18.51 10.81 -5.48
C TYR A 117 -17.54 11.37 -4.44
N LEU A 118 -16.46 10.65 -4.11
CA LEU A 118 -15.43 11.16 -3.19
C LEU A 118 -14.73 12.40 -3.75
N LYS A 119 -14.46 12.44 -5.05
CA LYS A 119 -13.86 13.58 -5.75
C LYS A 119 -14.79 14.79 -5.75
N SER A 120 -16.04 14.59 -6.19
CA SER A 120 -17.04 15.66 -6.31
C SER A 120 -17.31 16.37 -4.98
N ASN A 121 -17.20 15.65 -3.85
CA ASN A 121 -17.45 16.20 -2.51
C ASN A 121 -16.16 16.56 -1.74
N ASN A 122 -14.97 16.47 -2.36
CA ASN A 122 -13.67 16.68 -1.73
C ASN A 122 -13.44 15.83 -0.45
N LEU A 123 -14.03 14.63 -0.39
CA LEU A 123 -14.03 13.78 0.81
C LEU A 123 -12.82 12.86 0.92
N VAL A 124 -11.95 12.85 -0.10
CA VAL A 124 -10.76 12.01 -0.18
C VAL A 124 -9.84 12.23 1.02
N SER A 125 -9.58 13.49 1.40
CA SER A 125 -8.73 13.86 2.53
C SER A 125 -9.27 13.35 3.88
N LYS A 126 -10.60 13.39 4.05
CA LYS A 126 -11.29 12.92 5.25
C LYS A 126 -11.19 11.40 5.36
N LEU A 127 -11.44 10.68 4.27
CA LEU A 127 -11.31 9.22 4.22
C LEU A 127 -9.87 8.76 4.53
N ILE A 128 -8.85 9.43 3.99
CA ILE A 128 -7.45 9.17 4.32
C ILE A 128 -7.18 9.35 5.81
N SER A 129 -7.71 10.43 6.41
CA SER A 129 -7.51 10.72 7.82
C SER A 129 -8.13 9.64 8.71
N ASP A 130 -9.31 9.15 8.35
CA ASP A 130 -9.98 8.07 9.06
C ASP A 130 -9.26 6.72 8.89
N ILE A 131 -8.73 6.44 7.69
CA ILE A 131 -7.86 5.27 7.45
C ILE A 131 -6.60 5.34 8.33
N LYS A 132 -5.94 6.50 8.41
CA LYS A 132 -4.73 6.69 9.24
C LYS A 132 -5.00 6.47 10.73
N LYS A 133 -6.13 6.99 11.24
CA LYS A 133 -6.54 6.76 12.64
C LYS A 133 -6.74 5.29 12.93
N LYS A 134 -7.56 4.62 12.12
CA LYS A 134 -7.85 3.19 12.30
C LYS A 134 -6.62 2.31 12.17
N ALA A 135 -5.73 2.60 11.21
CA ALA A 135 -4.48 1.87 11.06
C ALA A 135 -3.54 2.05 12.27
N THR A 136 -3.57 3.20 12.95
CA THR A 136 -2.78 3.43 14.17
C THR A 136 -3.33 2.60 15.33
N GLU A 137 -4.65 2.48 15.44
CA GLU A 137 -5.31 1.64 16.47
C GLU A 137 -5.02 0.15 16.24
N ASP A 138 -5.18 -0.32 15.01
CA ASP A 138 -5.02 -1.73 14.65
C ASP A 138 -3.55 -2.13 14.36
N ASN A 139 -2.60 -1.19 14.47
CA ASN A 139 -1.19 -1.37 14.07
C ASN A 139 -1.00 -1.97 12.66
N ILE A 140 -1.85 -1.55 11.72
CA ILE A 140 -1.82 -2.03 10.33
C ILE A 140 -0.82 -1.20 9.54
N ILE A 141 -0.01 -1.89 8.72
CA ILE A 141 0.92 -1.25 7.80
C ILE A 141 0.12 -0.71 6.61
N LEU A 142 0.16 0.60 6.40
CA LEU A 142 -0.52 1.26 5.28
C LEU A 142 0.36 1.32 4.03
N PRO A 143 -0.26 1.36 2.82
CA PRO A 143 0.44 1.69 1.59
C PRO A 143 1.14 3.04 1.65
N THR A 144 2.28 3.15 0.98
CA THR A 144 3.14 4.34 0.97
C THR A 144 2.45 5.58 0.43
N GLU A 145 1.55 5.40 -0.54
CA GLU A 145 0.80 6.46 -1.21
C GLU A 145 -0.08 7.20 -0.21
N ILE A 146 -0.76 6.46 0.69
CA ILE A 146 -1.63 7.03 1.73
C ILE A 146 -0.80 7.75 2.79
N VAL A 147 0.34 7.19 3.18
CA VAL A 147 1.24 7.79 4.18
C VAL A 147 1.80 9.12 3.68
N GLN A 148 2.28 9.16 2.43
CA GLN A 148 2.89 10.34 1.82
C GLN A 148 1.90 11.41 1.37
N TYR A 149 0.60 11.07 1.26
CA TYR A 149 -0.41 12.05 0.88
C TYR A 149 -0.45 13.22 1.86
N LYS A 150 0.00 14.38 1.40
CA LYS A 150 -0.14 15.65 2.10
C LYS A 150 -1.56 16.15 1.85
N VAL A 151 -2.31 16.34 2.94
CA VAL A 151 -3.62 16.97 2.87
C VAL A 151 -3.40 18.40 2.40
N GLU A 152 -3.85 18.72 1.19
CA GLU A 152 -3.95 20.12 0.78
C GLU A 152 -4.94 20.81 1.72
N PRO A 153 -4.57 21.95 2.34
CA PRO A 153 -5.50 22.67 3.19
C PRO A 153 -6.70 23.11 2.34
N ASP A 154 -7.91 22.81 2.83
CA ASP A 154 -9.18 23.17 2.21
C ASP A 154 -9.16 24.65 1.78
N LYS A 155 -9.04 24.91 0.48
CA LYS A 155 -9.04 26.28 -0.08
C LYS A 155 -10.38 27.00 0.10
N ASN A 156 -11.42 26.29 0.58
CA ASN A 156 -12.78 26.80 0.78
C ASN A 156 -13.13 27.13 2.24
N LYS A 157 -12.18 27.09 3.20
CA LYS A 157 -12.38 27.78 4.48
C LYS A 157 -11.91 29.23 4.36
N LYS A 158 -12.78 30.08 3.82
CA LYS A 158 -12.76 31.53 4.03
C LYS A 158 -14.08 31.95 4.65
#